data_AF-A0A1I8AVV5-F1
#
_entry.id   AF-A0A1I8AVV5-F1
#
_cell.length_a   1.000
_cell.length_b   1.000
_cell.length_c   1.000
_cell.angle_alpha   90.00
_cell.angle_beta   90.00
_cell.angle_gamma   90.00
#
_symmetry.space_group_name_H-M   'P 1'
#
loop_
_entity.id
_entity.type
_entity.pdbx_description
1 polymer ?
#
loop_
_entity_poly.entity_id
_entity_poly.type
_entity_poly.pdbx_seq_one_letter_code
_entity_poly.pdbx_strand_id
1 'polypeptide(L)'
;MRADKWFSVGLASFISKESSIMNHPAGLDTAAVDRTGPSSHYSRLIEQARKEHSRICVVAHPCDDVSLGAALQARAQGLFEIVLVGPQARLHSVAAEHGLSLEGVTLIDTPHSHASAERAVEEVLAGRAQLLMKGSLHTDELIQAVLCTQGKGLRTGRRLSHVFIMDVPSYSEPLFVTDGAINIFPDLSTKADIVQNAIDLHHGLGLGEPLVAILSAVEQGIVSPVAGKAQILVAPDLEAGNMLAKNLTFLSGAQAAGIVMGARVPIILTSRADSAQTRMASCAVASIYAGYLERSSSLKFHMYKVQPGDQLDFEFGGQVSGIGSSQPAFKVKDAQGQSMVKQDLDGEQAKDLHTAQALVARWLLEHVDGRPIAVGHRIVHGGARYDSSVPLTPQVLEYLDSLSPLAPLHQQNNLAPVRVIFEHYPEIFQVACLDTAFHQGHAPHLQHFALPGRFFEQGVRRYGFHGLSYHYISQHLRREMPELADGRVVVAHLGSGASACALKEGRSVHTTMGFTALDGLPMGTRPGRLDAGVVLWMLEQGMEHDEIQSVLYTQSGIARHLEWMGVEIDPARNQAGETVISTDSSPVRVLVIPTNEELIIAEQSLALVRAKQQARD
;
A
#
# COMPACT_ATOMS: atom_id res chain seq x y z
N MET A 1 13.78 -36.22 2.17
CA MET A 1 14.35 -35.02 1.51
C MET A 1 13.30 -34.47 0.58
N ARG A 2 12.43 -33.57 1.05
CA ARG A 2 11.41 -32.91 0.22
C ARG A 2 11.26 -31.46 0.67
N ALA A 3 11.21 -30.60 -0.33
CA ALA A 3 11.22 -29.15 -0.24
C ALA A 3 9.78 -28.65 -0.23
N ASP A 4 9.28 -28.31 0.96
CA ASP A 4 7.95 -27.75 1.17
C ASP A 4 8.09 -26.32 1.71
N LYS A 5 7.96 -25.30 0.85
CA LYS A 5 7.72 -23.90 1.26
C LYS A 5 6.92 -23.17 0.18
N TRP A 6 5.75 -22.66 0.55
CA TRP A 6 4.98 -21.72 -0.27
C TRP A 6 4.76 -20.43 0.58
N PHE A 7 4.61 -19.24 -0.03
CA PHE A 7 4.38 -17.91 0.62
C PHE A 7 2.98 -17.27 0.45
N SER A 8 2.48 -16.53 1.47
CA SER A 8 1.15 -15.88 1.52
C SER A 8 1.19 -14.47 0.93
N VAL A 9 0.58 -14.31 -0.25
CA VAL A 9 0.27 -13.04 -0.90
C VAL A 9 -1.20 -12.73 -0.59
N GLY A 10 -1.60 -11.45 -0.53
CA GLY A 10 -2.90 -10.99 0.03
C GLY A 10 -4.12 -11.82 -0.37
N LEU A 11 -5.12 -11.91 0.53
CA LEU A 11 -6.33 -12.75 0.47
C LEU A 11 -6.54 -13.34 -0.94
N ALA A 12 -6.03 -14.55 -1.11
CA ALA A 12 -6.22 -15.43 -2.26
C ALA A 12 -6.05 -16.85 -1.72
N SER A 13 -6.98 -17.73 -2.06
CA SER A 13 -6.97 -19.12 -1.58
C SER A 13 -5.91 -19.95 -2.32
N PHE A 14 -4.73 -20.12 -1.71
CA PHE A 14 -3.70 -21.07 -2.15
C PHE A 14 -3.93 -22.41 -1.43
N ILE A 15 -4.31 -23.46 -2.14
CA ILE A 15 -4.51 -24.78 -1.54
C ILE A 15 -3.58 -25.79 -2.26
N SER A 16 -2.86 -26.60 -1.49
CA SER A 16 -2.28 -27.85 -1.97
C SER A 16 -2.47 -28.89 -0.88
N LYS A 17 -3.22 -29.97 -1.14
CA LYS A 17 -3.12 -31.16 -0.29
C LYS A 17 -3.37 -32.45 -1.05
N GLU A 18 -2.58 -33.44 -0.62
CA GLU A 18 -2.42 -34.79 -1.13
C GLU A 18 -3.71 -35.60 -1.01
N SER A 19 -4.25 -36.04 -2.14
CA SER A 19 -4.86 -37.37 -2.27
C SER A 19 -5.10 -37.66 -3.75
N SER A 20 -4.61 -38.82 -4.17
CA SER A 20 -4.72 -39.33 -5.53
C SER A 20 -6.18 -39.54 -5.92
N ILE A 21 -6.65 -38.82 -6.94
CA ILE A 21 -7.86 -39.20 -7.68
C ILE A 21 -7.39 -39.65 -9.06
N MET A 22 -7.56 -40.94 -9.34
CA MET A 22 -7.34 -41.51 -10.67
C MET A 22 -8.32 -40.89 -11.67
N ASN A 23 -7.81 -40.60 -12.87
CA ASN A 23 -8.56 -40.12 -14.03
C ASN A 23 -9.87 -40.91 -14.21
N HIS A 24 -10.99 -40.20 -14.16
CA HIS A 24 -12.15 -40.58 -14.95
C HIS A 24 -12.15 -39.73 -16.22
N PRO A 25 -12.13 -40.33 -17.43
CA PRO A 25 -12.35 -39.61 -18.66
C PRO A 25 -13.84 -39.25 -18.72
N ALA A 26 -14.24 -38.17 -18.05
CA ALA A 26 -15.50 -37.52 -18.33
C ALA A 26 -15.31 -36.80 -19.66
N GLY A 27 -16.06 -37.25 -20.68
CA GLY A 27 -15.95 -36.77 -22.04
C GLY A 27 -15.94 -35.25 -22.13
N LEU A 28 -15.14 -34.73 -23.05
CA LEU A 28 -15.30 -33.40 -23.60
C LEU A 28 -16.72 -33.31 -24.17
N ASP A 29 -17.67 -32.85 -23.37
CA ASP A 29 -18.98 -32.48 -23.86
C ASP A 29 -18.80 -31.19 -24.66
N THR A 30 -18.54 -31.36 -25.96
CA THR A 30 -18.40 -30.29 -26.96
C THR A 30 -19.77 -29.69 -27.28
N ALA A 31 -20.62 -29.48 -26.28
CA ALA A 31 -21.75 -28.59 -26.43
C ALA A 31 -21.16 -27.21 -26.66
N ALA A 32 -21.19 -26.78 -27.93
CA ALA A 32 -20.94 -25.41 -28.33
C ALA A 32 -21.73 -24.52 -27.39
N VAL A 33 -21.02 -23.83 -26.50
CA VAL A 33 -21.59 -22.80 -25.65
C VAL A 33 -21.93 -21.65 -26.59
N ASP A 34 -23.13 -21.73 -27.16
CA ASP A 34 -23.76 -20.62 -27.89
C ASP A 34 -24.03 -19.51 -26.87
N ARG A 35 -23.04 -18.64 -26.69
CA ARG A 35 -23.15 -17.38 -25.95
C ARG A 35 -23.29 -16.23 -26.93
N THR A 36 -24.39 -16.23 -27.66
CA THR A 36 -24.92 -15.08 -28.41
C THR A 36 -25.66 -14.11 -27.47
N GLY A 37 -24.96 -13.62 -26.43
CA GLY A 37 -25.43 -12.55 -25.52
C GLY A 37 -24.48 -11.34 -25.52
N PRO A 38 -24.97 -10.08 -25.38
CA PRO A 38 -24.35 -8.91 -26.02
C PRO A 38 -23.38 -8.07 -25.15
N SER A 39 -22.56 -8.66 -24.27
CA SER A 39 -21.48 -7.87 -23.65
C SER A 39 -20.23 -8.70 -23.35
N SER A 40 -19.16 -8.42 -24.10
CA SER A 40 -17.79 -8.88 -23.82
C SER A 40 -17.39 -8.51 -22.38
N HIS A 41 -16.42 -9.20 -21.78
CA HIS A 41 -15.93 -8.80 -20.45
C HIS A 41 -15.44 -7.34 -20.44
N TYR A 42 -14.87 -6.89 -21.55
CA TYR A 42 -14.50 -5.50 -21.78
C TYR A 42 -15.66 -4.52 -21.80
N SER A 43 -16.81 -4.90 -22.38
CA SER A 43 -17.98 -4.03 -22.40
C SER A 43 -18.41 -3.67 -20.97
N ARG A 44 -18.39 -4.61 -20.04
CA ARG A 44 -18.70 -4.37 -18.62
C ARG A 44 -17.70 -3.42 -17.96
N LEU A 45 -16.40 -3.63 -18.20
CA LEU A 45 -15.34 -2.78 -17.65
C LEU A 45 -15.40 -1.36 -18.23
N ILE A 46 -15.68 -1.21 -19.53
CA ILE A 46 -15.87 0.08 -20.18
C ILE A 46 -17.09 0.80 -19.61
N GLU A 47 -18.22 0.12 -19.46
CA GLU A 47 -19.42 0.70 -18.83
C GLU A 47 -19.21 1.09 -17.37
N GLN A 48 -18.43 0.32 -16.60
CA GLN A 48 -18.07 0.64 -15.23
C GLN A 48 -17.18 1.89 -15.17
N ALA A 49 -16.15 1.95 -16.01
CA ALA A 49 -15.26 3.11 -16.09
C ALA A 49 -16.01 4.39 -16.45
N ARG A 50 -17.03 4.31 -17.31
CA ARG A 50 -17.92 5.44 -17.66
C ARG A 50 -18.76 5.96 -16.50
N LYS A 51 -18.83 5.30 -15.35
CA LYS A 51 -19.58 5.81 -14.18
C LYS A 51 -18.68 6.59 -13.22
N GLU A 52 -17.36 6.53 -13.42
CA GLU A 52 -16.38 7.17 -12.56
C GLU A 52 -15.74 8.33 -13.33
N HIS A 53 -16.17 9.55 -13.04
CA HIS A 53 -15.76 10.74 -13.78
C HIS A 53 -14.72 11.55 -13.00
N SER A 54 -13.76 12.14 -13.75
CA SER A 54 -12.83 13.24 -13.39
C SER A 54 -11.32 12.95 -13.34
N ARG A 55 -10.82 11.88 -13.97
CA ARG A 55 -9.35 11.63 -14.03
C ARG A 55 -8.71 12.27 -15.25
N ILE A 56 -7.46 12.69 -15.13
CA ILE A 56 -6.66 13.22 -16.22
C ILE A 56 -5.63 12.16 -16.64
N CYS A 57 -5.63 11.82 -17.93
CA CYS A 57 -4.64 10.97 -18.55
C CYS A 57 -3.66 11.81 -19.38
N VAL A 58 -2.38 11.75 -19.05
CA VAL A 58 -1.34 12.35 -19.89
C VAL A 58 -0.91 11.33 -20.93
N VAL A 59 -0.97 11.71 -22.20
CA VAL A 59 -0.61 10.86 -23.33
C VAL A 59 0.75 11.30 -23.87
N ALA A 60 1.76 10.44 -23.70
CA ALA A 60 3.12 10.69 -24.15
C ALA A 60 3.24 10.43 -25.66
N HIS A 61 3.60 11.44 -26.43
CA HIS A 61 3.92 11.37 -27.86
C HIS A 61 2.87 10.68 -28.76
N PRO A 62 1.56 11.04 -28.74
CA PRO A 62 0.52 10.42 -29.56
C PRO A 62 0.55 10.95 -30.99
N CYS A 63 1.61 10.63 -31.70
CA CYS A 63 2.00 11.28 -32.94
C CYS A 63 1.80 10.40 -34.19
N ASP A 64 0.83 9.49 -34.11
CA ASP A 64 0.28 8.71 -35.22
C ASP A 64 -1.25 8.65 -35.07
N ASP A 65 -1.94 8.18 -36.10
CA ASP A 65 -3.41 8.11 -36.16
C ASP A 65 -3.98 7.17 -35.08
N VAL A 66 -3.34 6.02 -34.87
CA VAL A 66 -3.81 4.99 -33.94
C VAL A 66 -3.78 5.46 -32.49
N SER A 67 -2.67 6.03 -32.04
CA SER A 67 -2.52 6.48 -30.64
C SER A 67 -3.31 7.75 -30.35
N LEU A 68 -3.32 8.71 -31.28
CA LEU A 68 -4.10 9.93 -31.15
C LEU A 68 -5.60 9.64 -31.17
N GLY A 69 -6.04 8.81 -32.12
CA GLY A 69 -7.43 8.38 -32.22
C GLY A 69 -7.89 7.62 -30.98
N ALA A 70 -7.06 6.73 -30.42
CA ALA A 70 -7.39 6.02 -29.19
C ALA A 70 -7.56 6.96 -27.98
N ALA A 71 -6.65 7.93 -27.80
CA ALA A 71 -6.76 8.92 -26.72
C ALA A 71 -8.03 9.77 -26.84
N LEU A 72 -8.33 10.28 -28.03
CA LEU A 72 -9.53 11.07 -28.30
C LEU A 72 -10.81 10.25 -28.12
N GLN A 73 -10.80 8.99 -28.54
CA GLN A 73 -11.94 8.09 -28.35
C GLN A 73 -12.19 7.78 -26.87
N ALA A 74 -11.13 7.54 -26.08
CA ALA A 74 -11.26 7.32 -24.63
C ALA A 74 -11.89 8.53 -23.94
N ARG A 75 -11.45 9.75 -24.31
CA ARG A 75 -12.05 11.01 -23.85
C ARG A 75 -13.50 11.15 -24.27
N ALA A 76 -13.81 10.94 -25.54
CA ALA A 76 -15.17 11.07 -26.07
C ALA A 76 -16.16 10.07 -25.42
N GLN A 77 -15.66 8.93 -24.95
CA GLN A 77 -16.44 7.95 -24.20
C GLN A 77 -16.56 8.26 -22.70
N GLY A 78 -15.95 9.35 -22.21
CA GLY A 78 -16.02 9.77 -20.81
C GLY A 78 -15.19 8.90 -19.85
N LEU A 79 -14.13 8.24 -20.34
CA LEU A 79 -13.26 7.41 -19.50
C LEU A 79 -12.29 8.26 -18.64
N PHE A 80 -11.81 9.37 -19.19
CA PHE A 80 -10.94 10.37 -18.56
C PHE A 80 -10.77 11.59 -19.49
N GLU A 81 -10.38 12.74 -18.94
CA GLU A 81 -9.85 13.85 -19.72
C GLU A 81 -8.41 13.57 -20.16
N ILE A 82 -7.93 14.26 -21.20
CA ILE A 82 -6.59 14.02 -21.75
C ILE A 82 -5.75 15.29 -21.85
N VAL A 83 -4.46 15.13 -21.63
CA VAL A 83 -3.41 16.10 -21.97
C VAL A 83 -2.45 15.42 -22.95
N LEU A 84 -2.25 16.01 -24.12
CA LEU A 84 -1.36 15.45 -25.14
C LEU A 84 0.01 16.13 -25.06
N VAL A 85 1.07 15.32 -24.91
CA VAL A 85 2.45 15.81 -24.83
C VAL A 85 3.20 15.37 -26.07
N GLY A 86 3.58 16.30 -26.94
CA GLY A 86 4.23 15.96 -28.21
C GLY A 86 4.51 17.19 -29.07
N PRO A 87 5.27 17.05 -30.18
CA PRO A 87 5.48 18.13 -31.12
C PRO A 87 4.15 18.65 -31.66
N GLN A 88 3.78 19.88 -31.30
CA GLN A 88 2.45 20.42 -31.55
C GLN A 88 2.12 20.47 -33.05
N ALA A 89 3.10 20.85 -33.88
CA ALA A 89 2.96 20.85 -35.33
C ALA A 89 2.60 19.45 -35.89
N ARG A 90 3.20 18.40 -35.33
CA ARG A 90 2.96 17.02 -35.75
C ARG A 90 1.59 16.52 -35.29
N LEU A 91 1.17 16.87 -34.06
CA LEU A 91 -0.16 16.55 -33.54
C LEU A 91 -1.26 17.17 -34.41
N HIS A 92 -1.13 18.45 -34.77
CA HIS A 92 -2.09 19.10 -35.68
C HIS A 92 -2.08 18.48 -37.08
N SER A 93 -0.90 18.12 -37.61
CA SER A 93 -0.79 17.48 -38.92
C SER A 93 -1.52 16.13 -38.96
N VAL A 94 -1.24 15.25 -37.99
CA VAL A 94 -1.87 13.92 -37.90
C VAL A 94 -3.39 14.05 -37.72
N ALA A 95 -3.82 15.00 -36.87
CA ALA A 95 -5.23 15.27 -36.64
C ALA A 95 -5.96 15.73 -37.91
N ALA A 96 -5.36 16.66 -38.67
CA ALA A 96 -5.91 17.14 -39.93
C ALA A 96 -5.97 16.06 -41.02
N GLU A 97 -4.91 15.25 -41.14
CA GLU A 97 -4.83 14.16 -42.12
C GLU A 97 -5.92 13.09 -41.91
N HIS A 98 -6.25 12.81 -40.64
CA HIS A 98 -7.19 11.73 -40.27
C HIS A 98 -8.56 12.23 -39.79
N GLY A 99 -8.84 13.53 -39.89
CA GLY A 99 -10.12 14.13 -39.50
C GLY A 99 -10.43 14.05 -37.99
N LEU A 100 -9.41 14.08 -37.14
CA LEU A 100 -9.54 14.06 -35.68
C LEU A 100 -9.62 15.49 -35.13
N SER A 101 -10.56 15.76 -34.21
CA SER A 101 -10.67 17.08 -33.56
C SER A 101 -9.80 17.13 -32.29
N LEU A 102 -9.00 18.19 -32.17
CA LEU A 102 -8.24 18.52 -30.95
C LEU A 102 -8.94 19.59 -30.09
N GLU A 103 -10.20 19.91 -30.38
CA GLU A 103 -10.95 20.93 -29.64
C GLU A 103 -11.15 20.55 -28.17
N GLY A 104 -10.86 21.49 -27.28
CA GLY A 104 -10.97 21.32 -25.83
C GLY A 104 -9.92 20.38 -25.22
N VAL A 105 -8.85 20.04 -25.96
CA VAL A 105 -7.74 19.21 -25.47
C VAL A 105 -6.53 20.09 -25.17
N THR A 106 -5.92 19.90 -23.99
CA THR A 106 -4.68 20.60 -23.63
C THR A 106 -3.48 19.96 -24.35
N LEU A 107 -2.67 20.79 -25.01
CA LEU A 107 -1.46 20.38 -25.71
C LEU A 107 -0.22 20.94 -24.98
N ILE A 108 0.76 20.08 -24.73
CA ILE A 108 2.09 20.47 -24.21
C ILE A 108 3.12 20.20 -25.31
N ASP A 109 3.65 21.29 -25.88
CA ASP A 109 4.63 21.20 -26.95
C ASP A 109 5.97 20.67 -26.43
N THR A 110 6.54 19.71 -27.17
CA THR A 110 7.86 19.11 -26.89
C THR A 110 8.58 18.79 -28.19
N PRO A 111 9.92 18.87 -28.25
CA PRO A 111 10.65 18.78 -29.52
C PRO A 111 10.70 17.36 -30.13
N HIS A 112 10.73 16.31 -29.30
CA HIS A 112 10.87 14.92 -29.74
C HIS A 112 10.35 13.93 -28.69
N SER A 113 10.33 12.64 -29.03
CA SER A 113 9.70 11.56 -28.24
C SER A 113 10.25 11.41 -26.82
N HIS A 114 11.57 11.45 -26.61
CA HIS A 114 12.16 11.38 -25.27
C HIS A 114 11.71 12.57 -24.39
N ALA A 115 11.72 13.79 -24.92
CA ALA A 115 11.24 14.97 -24.21
C ALA A 115 9.73 14.88 -23.92
N SER A 116 8.95 14.29 -24.83
CA SER A 116 7.54 14.02 -24.59
C SER A 116 7.32 13.03 -23.44
N ALA A 117 8.14 11.98 -23.34
CA ALA A 117 8.07 10.99 -22.27
C ALA A 117 8.44 11.60 -20.90
N GLU A 118 9.56 12.32 -20.82
CA GLU A 118 10.00 13.01 -19.61
C GLU A 118 8.96 14.03 -19.15
N ARG A 119 8.49 14.88 -20.07
CA ARG A 119 7.49 15.90 -19.75
C ARG A 119 6.16 15.29 -19.33
N ALA A 120 5.75 14.18 -19.93
CA ALA A 120 4.54 13.46 -19.51
C ALA A 120 4.66 12.90 -18.09
N VAL A 121 5.82 12.36 -17.74
CA VAL A 121 6.13 11.90 -16.38
C VAL A 121 6.14 13.06 -15.38
N GLU A 122 6.68 14.23 -15.75
CA GLU A 122 6.66 15.43 -14.90
C GLU A 122 5.24 15.90 -14.55
N GLU A 123 4.30 15.82 -15.50
CA GLU A 123 2.89 16.17 -15.24
C GLU A 123 2.26 15.25 -14.19
N VAL A 124 2.53 13.94 -14.27
CA VAL A 124 2.08 12.97 -13.28
C VAL A 124 2.76 13.20 -11.94
N LEU A 125 4.08 13.41 -11.94
CA LEU A 125 4.87 13.61 -10.73
C LEU A 125 4.42 14.86 -9.96
N ALA A 126 4.00 15.91 -10.68
CA ALA A 126 3.46 17.13 -10.13
C ALA A 126 1.99 17.02 -9.69
N GLY A 127 1.38 15.83 -9.75
CA GLY A 127 0.01 15.56 -9.32
C GLY A 127 -1.07 16.09 -10.27
N ARG A 128 -0.70 16.51 -11.50
CA ARG A 128 -1.66 17.04 -12.48
C ARG A 128 -2.35 15.96 -13.32
N ALA A 129 -1.93 14.70 -13.17
CA ALA A 129 -2.51 13.57 -13.89
C ALA A 129 -2.47 12.28 -13.07
N GLN A 130 -3.50 11.46 -13.24
CA GLN A 130 -3.72 10.20 -12.50
C GLN A 130 -3.54 8.98 -13.40
N LEU A 131 -3.32 9.17 -14.70
CA LEU A 131 -2.97 8.12 -15.65
C LEU A 131 -1.86 8.59 -16.59
N LEU A 132 -1.05 7.64 -17.04
CA LEU A 132 -0.08 7.84 -18.11
C LEU A 132 -0.41 6.89 -19.26
N MET A 133 -0.38 7.37 -20.49
CA MET A 133 -0.65 6.56 -21.68
C MET A 133 0.49 6.69 -22.68
N LYS A 134 0.96 5.55 -23.17
CA LYS A 134 1.92 5.49 -24.27
C LYS A 134 1.23 5.87 -25.58
N GLY A 135 1.82 6.83 -26.30
CA GLY A 135 1.50 7.14 -27.69
C GLY A 135 2.34 6.33 -28.68
N SER A 136 2.85 7.00 -29.73
CA SER A 136 3.54 6.37 -30.85
C SER A 136 5.05 6.14 -30.64
N LEU A 137 5.62 6.67 -29.55
CA LEU A 137 7.02 6.41 -29.13
C LEU A 137 7.29 4.93 -28.85
N HIS A 138 8.56 4.53 -28.75
CA HIS A 138 8.89 3.17 -28.35
C HIS A 138 8.67 2.96 -26.85
N THR A 139 8.38 1.72 -26.42
CA THR A 139 8.02 1.44 -25.02
C THR A 139 9.19 1.72 -24.07
N ASP A 140 10.43 1.45 -24.50
CA ASP A 140 11.63 1.74 -23.71
C ASP A 140 11.80 3.23 -23.39
N GLU A 141 11.53 4.13 -24.34
CA GLU A 141 11.61 5.58 -24.14
C GLU A 141 10.68 6.05 -23.02
N LEU A 142 9.44 5.53 -23.00
CA LEU A 142 8.49 5.84 -21.93
C LEU A 142 8.92 5.23 -20.60
N ILE A 143 9.31 3.95 -20.60
CA ILE A 143 9.68 3.23 -19.38
C ILE A 143 10.97 3.80 -18.79
N GLN A 144 11.92 4.26 -19.60
CA GLN A 144 13.14 4.92 -19.13
C GLN A 144 12.83 6.22 -18.39
N ALA A 145 11.92 7.04 -18.91
CA ALA A 145 11.46 8.25 -18.21
C ALA A 145 10.77 7.90 -16.88
N VAL A 146 9.93 6.86 -16.88
CA VAL A 146 9.22 6.36 -15.69
C VAL A 146 10.19 5.83 -14.63
N LEU A 147 11.27 5.15 -15.03
CA LEU A 147 12.26 4.53 -14.14
C LEU A 147 13.36 5.50 -13.65
N CYS A 148 13.33 6.77 -14.06
CA CYS A 148 14.35 7.75 -13.71
C CYS A 148 14.52 7.90 -12.18
N THR A 149 15.76 7.77 -11.69
CA THR A 149 16.10 7.75 -10.25
C THR A 149 16.41 9.13 -9.66
N GLN A 150 16.56 10.16 -10.48
CA GLN A 150 16.92 11.52 -10.05
C GLN A 150 15.75 12.31 -9.45
N GLY A 151 14.80 11.63 -8.80
CA GLY A 151 13.55 12.24 -8.30
C GLY A 151 12.59 12.70 -9.40
N LYS A 152 12.85 12.33 -10.67
CA LYS A 152 12.03 12.70 -11.83
C LYS A 152 11.16 11.56 -12.37
N GLY A 153 11.32 10.32 -11.89
CA GLY A 153 10.53 9.17 -12.33
C GLY A 153 9.27 8.93 -11.50
N LEU A 154 8.52 7.88 -11.85
CA LEU A 154 7.28 7.46 -11.18
C LEU A 154 7.43 6.15 -10.39
N ARG A 155 8.66 5.78 -10.04
CA ARG A 155 8.96 4.58 -9.25
C ARG A 155 8.26 4.63 -7.90
N THR A 156 7.83 3.46 -7.45
CA THR A 156 7.35 3.22 -6.09
C THR A 156 8.23 2.18 -5.40
N GLY A 157 7.86 1.74 -4.20
CA GLY A 157 8.50 0.60 -3.55
C GLY A 157 8.15 -0.77 -4.17
N ARG A 158 7.28 -0.83 -5.19
CA ARG A 158 6.92 -2.05 -5.92
C ARG A 158 7.69 -2.13 -7.24
N ARG A 159 8.04 -3.35 -7.67
CA ARG A 159 8.50 -3.59 -9.05
C ARG A 159 7.43 -3.17 -10.06
N LEU A 160 7.84 -2.45 -11.12
CA LEU A 160 6.99 -2.25 -12.29
C LEU A 160 6.71 -3.59 -12.97
N SER A 161 5.45 -3.91 -13.24
CA SER A 161 5.06 -5.14 -13.92
C SER A 161 3.95 -4.90 -14.91
N HIS A 162 3.96 -5.63 -16.02
CA HIS A 162 2.84 -5.63 -16.96
C HIS A 162 1.76 -6.64 -16.54
N VAL A 163 0.51 -6.39 -16.90
CA VAL A 163 -0.58 -7.37 -16.77
C VAL A 163 -1.40 -7.37 -18.05
N PHE A 164 -1.52 -8.54 -18.67
CA PHE A 164 -2.50 -8.75 -19.73
C PHE A 164 -3.84 -9.15 -19.09
N ILE A 165 -4.88 -8.38 -19.35
CA ILE A 165 -6.26 -8.74 -18.98
C ILE A 165 -6.87 -9.35 -20.24
N MET A 166 -7.06 -10.67 -20.24
CA MET A 166 -7.49 -11.44 -21.39
C MET A 166 -9.01 -11.64 -21.36
N ASP A 167 -9.69 -11.24 -22.44
CA ASP A 167 -11.08 -11.62 -22.70
C ASP A 167 -11.08 -12.91 -23.53
N VAL A 168 -11.17 -14.05 -22.84
CA VAL A 168 -11.13 -15.39 -23.45
C VAL A 168 -12.57 -15.88 -23.62
N PRO A 169 -13.07 -16.09 -24.86
CA PRO A 169 -14.49 -16.38 -25.10
C PRO A 169 -15.08 -17.56 -24.32
N SER A 170 -14.27 -18.58 -24.06
CA SER A 170 -14.66 -19.81 -23.35
C SER A 170 -14.48 -19.74 -21.83
N TYR A 171 -13.91 -18.65 -21.29
CA TYR A 171 -13.67 -18.47 -19.87
C TYR A 171 -14.75 -17.57 -19.25
N SER A 172 -15.12 -17.82 -17.99
CA SER A 172 -16.27 -17.12 -17.37
C SER A 172 -15.96 -15.71 -16.89
N GLU A 173 -14.68 -15.41 -16.69
CA GLU A 173 -14.18 -14.15 -16.13
C GLU A 173 -12.94 -13.69 -16.92
N PRO A 174 -12.54 -12.41 -16.84
CA PRO A 174 -11.29 -11.95 -17.44
C PRO A 174 -10.11 -12.70 -16.81
N LEU A 175 -9.21 -13.23 -17.65
CA LEU A 175 -8.03 -13.96 -17.23
C LEU A 175 -6.80 -13.03 -17.22
N PHE A 176 -6.12 -12.92 -16.09
CA PHE A 176 -4.97 -12.05 -15.91
C PHE A 176 -3.70 -12.84 -16.13
N VAL A 177 -2.90 -12.47 -17.12
CA VAL A 177 -1.58 -13.07 -17.36
C VAL A 177 -0.52 -12.06 -16.96
N THR A 178 0.27 -12.41 -15.94
CA THR A 178 1.25 -11.48 -15.40
C THR A 178 2.49 -11.39 -16.29
N ASP A 179 2.95 -10.16 -16.48
CA ASP A 179 4.26 -9.75 -16.97
C ASP A 179 4.82 -10.43 -18.21
N GLY A 180 4.14 -10.25 -19.34
CA GLY A 180 4.68 -10.60 -20.65
C GLY A 180 5.37 -9.44 -21.39
N ALA A 181 5.79 -8.37 -20.70
CA ALA A 181 6.32 -7.18 -21.38
C ALA A 181 7.46 -6.41 -20.69
N ILE A 182 7.65 -6.52 -19.36
CA ILE A 182 8.64 -5.70 -18.63
C ILE A 182 9.76 -6.54 -18.03
N ASN A 183 9.44 -7.54 -17.21
CA ASN A 183 10.45 -8.25 -16.43
C ASN A 183 10.92 -9.52 -17.14
N ILE A 184 12.12 -9.46 -17.73
CA ILE A 184 12.70 -10.53 -18.54
C ILE A 184 12.86 -11.83 -17.72
N PHE A 185 13.59 -11.79 -16.62
CA PHE A 185 13.82 -12.93 -15.73
C PHE A 185 13.54 -12.53 -14.27
N PRO A 186 12.26 -12.51 -13.85
CA PRO A 186 11.92 -12.06 -12.51
C PRO A 186 12.35 -13.11 -11.48
N ASP A 187 13.17 -12.68 -10.52
CA ASP A 187 13.48 -13.45 -9.33
C ASP A 187 12.24 -13.60 -8.41
N LEU A 188 12.38 -14.29 -7.28
CA LEU A 188 11.24 -14.56 -6.40
C LEU A 188 10.61 -13.28 -5.83
N SER A 189 11.42 -12.28 -5.47
CA SER A 189 10.97 -10.98 -4.97
C SER A 189 10.23 -10.17 -6.02
N THR A 190 10.79 -10.14 -7.22
CA THR A 190 10.20 -9.51 -8.40
C THR A 190 8.87 -10.18 -8.72
N LYS A 191 8.80 -11.52 -8.65
CA LYS A 191 7.56 -12.28 -8.80
C LYS A 191 6.53 -11.95 -7.73
N ALA A 192 6.93 -11.83 -6.47
CA ALA A 192 5.99 -11.47 -5.41
C ALA A 192 5.35 -10.08 -5.65
N ASP A 193 6.13 -9.10 -6.13
CA ASP A 193 5.59 -7.80 -6.53
C ASP A 193 4.71 -7.89 -7.79
N ILE A 194 5.12 -8.65 -8.81
CA ILE A 194 4.31 -8.90 -10.03
C ILE A 194 2.94 -9.51 -9.66
N VAL A 195 2.94 -10.50 -8.77
CA VAL A 195 1.70 -11.16 -8.30
C VAL A 195 0.85 -10.21 -7.49
N GLN A 196 1.45 -9.46 -6.56
CA GLN A 196 0.71 -8.52 -5.75
C GLN A 196 0.09 -7.40 -6.61
N ASN A 197 0.82 -6.88 -7.59
CA ASN A 197 0.29 -5.91 -8.56
C ASN A 197 -0.93 -6.45 -9.31
N ALA A 198 -0.91 -7.73 -9.71
CA ALA A 198 -2.05 -8.36 -10.38
C ALA A 198 -3.24 -8.58 -9.45
N ILE A 199 -3.01 -8.96 -8.18
CA ILE A 199 -4.05 -9.08 -7.15
C ILE A 199 -4.67 -7.72 -6.86
N ASP A 200 -3.84 -6.69 -6.67
CA ASP A 200 -4.30 -5.32 -6.42
C ASP A 200 -5.12 -4.81 -7.60
N LEU A 201 -4.71 -5.10 -8.84
CA LEU A 201 -5.49 -4.79 -10.02
C LEU A 201 -6.84 -5.52 -10.02
N HIS A 202 -6.87 -6.82 -9.74
CA HIS A 202 -8.10 -7.61 -9.67
C HIS A 202 -9.08 -7.06 -8.62
N HIS A 203 -8.57 -6.75 -7.42
CA HIS A 203 -9.34 -6.10 -6.37
C HIS A 203 -9.82 -4.71 -6.78
N GLY A 204 -8.96 -3.91 -7.40
CA GLY A 204 -9.29 -2.56 -7.84
C GLY A 204 -10.36 -2.51 -8.91
N LEU A 205 -10.47 -3.56 -9.73
CA LEU A 205 -11.56 -3.74 -10.69
C LEU A 205 -12.87 -4.19 -10.05
N GLY A 206 -12.88 -4.53 -8.76
CA GLY A 206 -14.06 -4.99 -8.03
C GLY A 206 -14.46 -6.43 -8.34
N LEU A 207 -13.49 -7.25 -8.77
CA LEU A 207 -13.72 -8.65 -9.18
C LEU A 207 -13.67 -9.65 -8.02
N GLY A 208 -13.54 -9.18 -6.78
CA GLY A 208 -13.45 -10.03 -5.59
C GLY A 208 -12.09 -10.69 -5.40
N GLU A 209 -12.05 -11.72 -4.56
CA GLU A 209 -10.83 -12.46 -4.19
C GLU A 209 -10.38 -13.39 -5.33
N PRO A 210 -9.21 -13.18 -5.97
CA PRO A 210 -8.78 -13.99 -7.10
C PRO A 210 -8.22 -15.35 -6.67
N LEU A 211 -8.42 -16.39 -7.49
CA LEU A 211 -7.59 -17.59 -7.44
C LEU A 211 -6.34 -17.38 -8.30
N VAL A 212 -5.17 -17.55 -7.69
CA VAL A 212 -3.88 -17.34 -8.35
C VAL A 212 -3.21 -18.69 -8.63
N ALA A 213 -2.85 -18.94 -9.89
CA ALA A 213 -2.05 -20.09 -10.30
C ALA A 213 -0.68 -19.64 -10.79
N ILE A 214 0.37 -20.26 -10.26
CA ILE A 214 1.73 -20.09 -10.76
C ILE A 214 1.93 -21.07 -11.92
N LEU A 215 2.29 -20.55 -13.09
CA LEU A 215 2.57 -21.36 -14.25
C LEU A 215 3.88 -22.12 -14.05
N SER A 216 3.82 -23.44 -14.17
CA SER A 216 4.97 -24.33 -14.08
C SER A 216 4.85 -25.41 -15.15
N ALA A 217 5.91 -25.61 -15.92
CA ALA A 217 6.01 -26.71 -16.86
C ALA A 217 6.70 -27.89 -16.15
N VAL A 218 5.92 -28.89 -15.74
CA VAL A 218 6.46 -30.16 -15.22
C VAL A 218 5.72 -31.32 -15.86
N GLU A 219 6.45 -32.40 -16.19
CA GLU A 219 5.89 -33.62 -16.79
C GLU A 219 5.03 -34.43 -15.80
N GLN A 220 5.09 -34.11 -14.51
CA GLN A 220 4.31 -34.75 -13.45
C GLN A 220 2.96 -34.05 -13.29
N GLY A 221 1.86 -34.81 -13.21
CA GLY A 221 0.53 -34.23 -13.04
C GLY A 221 0.42 -33.37 -11.77
N ILE A 222 0.52 -32.05 -11.91
CA ILE A 222 0.27 -31.12 -10.80
C ILE A 222 -1.21 -31.17 -10.48
N VAL A 223 -1.56 -31.71 -9.31
CA VAL A 223 -2.91 -31.59 -8.75
C VAL A 223 -3.00 -30.25 -8.04
N SER A 224 -3.66 -29.29 -8.68
CA SER A 224 -3.91 -27.97 -8.11
C SER A 224 -5.43 -27.73 -7.98
N PRO A 225 -5.92 -27.31 -6.79
CA PRO A 225 -7.33 -27.02 -6.56
C PRO A 225 -7.83 -25.77 -7.31
N VAL A 226 -6.90 -24.95 -7.81
CA VAL A 226 -7.20 -23.80 -8.68
C VAL A 226 -7.00 -24.11 -10.17
N ALA A 227 -6.62 -25.35 -10.52
CA ALA A 227 -6.47 -25.77 -11.92
C ALA A 227 -7.80 -25.59 -12.68
N GLY A 228 -7.74 -24.89 -13.82
CA GLY A 228 -8.92 -24.56 -14.63
C GLY A 228 -9.89 -23.55 -14.00
N LYS A 229 -9.54 -22.95 -12.86
CA LYS A 229 -10.37 -21.99 -12.12
C LYS A 229 -9.67 -20.66 -11.81
N ALA A 230 -8.37 -20.56 -12.07
CA ALA A 230 -7.57 -19.39 -11.72
C ALA A 230 -7.96 -18.16 -12.55
N GLN A 231 -8.07 -17.01 -11.88
CA GLN A 231 -8.25 -15.70 -12.53
C GLN A 231 -6.89 -15.06 -12.84
N ILE A 232 -5.84 -15.37 -12.06
CA ILE A 232 -4.50 -14.82 -12.26
C ILE A 232 -3.52 -15.96 -12.55
N LEU A 233 -2.84 -15.86 -13.69
CA LEU A 233 -1.76 -16.75 -14.12
C LEU A 233 -0.43 -16.03 -13.98
N VAL A 234 0.40 -16.53 -13.06
CA VAL A 234 1.73 -15.97 -12.81
C VAL A 234 2.72 -16.61 -13.76
N ALA A 235 3.20 -15.84 -14.73
CA ALA A 235 4.21 -16.29 -15.66
C ALA A 235 5.58 -16.46 -14.98
N PRO A 236 6.37 -17.49 -15.35
CA PRO A 236 7.70 -17.68 -14.79
C PRO A 236 8.71 -16.62 -15.26
N ASP A 237 8.52 -16.08 -16.46
CA ASP A 237 9.35 -15.08 -17.12
C ASP A 237 8.57 -14.37 -18.23
N LEU A 238 9.18 -13.34 -18.81
CA LEU A 238 8.58 -12.55 -19.89
C LEU A 238 8.22 -13.41 -21.10
N GLU A 239 9.09 -14.34 -21.49
CA GLU A 239 8.88 -15.17 -22.68
C GLU A 239 7.64 -16.04 -22.52
N ALA A 240 7.51 -16.73 -21.39
CA ALA A 240 6.36 -17.57 -21.08
C ALA A 240 5.07 -16.76 -20.99
N GLY A 241 5.09 -15.61 -20.33
CA GLY A 241 3.92 -14.72 -20.23
C GLY A 241 3.49 -14.18 -21.60
N ASN A 242 4.45 -13.74 -22.40
CA ASN A 242 4.21 -13.22 -23.76
C ASN A 242 3.71 -14.32 -24.70
N MET A 243 4.34 -15.50 -24.67
CA MET A 243 3.94 -16.65 -25.47
C MET A 243 2.55 -17.13 -25.08
N LEU A 244 2.23 -17.21 -23.80
CA LEU A 244 0.89 -17.61 -23.35
C LEU A 244 -0.17 -16.63 -23.86
N ALA A 245 0.03 -15.32 -23.66
CA ALA A 245 -0.91 -14.30 -24.12
C ALA A 245 -1.11 -14.36 -25.64
N LYS A 246 -0.03 -14.47 -26.43
CA LYS A 246 -0.11 -14.59 -27.89
C LYS A 246 -0.80 -15.87 -28.36
N ASN A 247 -0.52 -17.01 -27.72
CA ASN A 247 -1.17 -18.28 -28.07
C ASN A 247 -2.67 -18.23 -27.76
N LEU A 248 -3.07 -17.67 -26.61
CA LEU A 248 -4.49 -17.46 -26.31
C LEU A 248 -5.14 -16.55 -27.36
N THR A 249 -4.51 -15.42 -27.72
CA THR A 249 -5.04 -14.55 -28.76
C THR A 249 -5.18 -15.24 -30.11
N PHE A 250 -4.16 -15.97 -30.54
CA PHE A 250 -4.15 -16.61 -31.86
C PHE A 250 -5.07 -17.84 -31.93
N LEU A 251 -5.04 -18.72 -30.93
CA LEU A 251 -5.74 -20.01 -30.95
C LEU A 251 -7.19 -19.90 -30.46
N SER A 252 -7.46 -19.09 -29.45
CA SER A 252 -8.81 -18.97 -28.86
C SER A 252 -9.55 -17.70 -29.26
N GLY A 253 -8.94 -16.85 -30.10
CA GLY A 253 -9.50 -15.55 -30.47
C GLY A 253 -9.57 -14.56 -29.30
N ALA A 254 -8.79 -14.78 -28.23
CA ALA A 254 -8.83 -13.92 -27.05
C ALA A 254 -8.29 -12.51 -27.38
N GLN A 255 -8.90 -11.49 -26.78
CA GLN A 255 -8.37 -10.13 -26.85
C GLN A 255 -7.55 -9.84 -25.59
N ALA A 256 -6.53 -8.97 -25.67
CA ALA A 256 -5.56 -8.77 -24.58
C ALA A 256 -5.35 -7.29 -24.26
N ALA A 257 -6.03 -6.76 -23.24
CA ALA A 257 -5.80 -5.40 -22.76
C ALA A 257 -4.51 -5.35 -21.93
N GLY A 258 -3.74 -4.27 -22.05
CA GLY A 258 -2.39 -4.15 -21.48
C GLY A 258 -2.26 -2.95 -20.55
N ILE A 259 -1.82 -3.20 -19.31
CA ILE A 259 -1.55 -2.16 -18.31
C ILE A 259 -0.26 -2.46 -17.56
N VAL A 260 0.46 -1.40 -17.22
CA VAL A 260 1.64 -1.48 -16.36
C VAL A 260 1.30 -0.94 -14.98
N MET A 261 1.70 -1.72 -13.98
CA MET A 261 1.43 -1.58 -12.57
C MET A 261 2.74 -1.34 -11.81
N GLY A 262 2.67 -0.93 -10.54
CA GLY A 262 3.85 -0.69 -9.69
C GLY A 262 4.48 0.70 -9.84
N ALA A 263 3.97 1.55 -10.74
CA ALA A 263 4.28 2.98 -10.80
C ALA A 263 3.28 3.80 -9.95
N ARG A 264 3.55 5.10 -9.74
CA ARG A 264 2.66 6.01 -8.98
C ARG A 264 1.24 6.09 -9.54
N VAL A 265 1.08 5.86 -10.84
CA VAL A 265 -0.19 5.81 -11.56
C VAL A 265 -0.18 4.61 -12.50
N PRO A 266 -1.34 4.05 -12.87
CA PRO A 266 -1.40 3.04 -13.93
C PRO A 266 -0.90 3.61 -15.26
N ILE A 267 -0.12 2.81 -15.99
CA ILE A 267 0.41 3.20 -17.30
C ILE A 267 -0.24 2.32 -18.38
N ILE A 268 -0.98 2.95 -19.28
CA ILE A 268 -1.65 2.30 -20.40
C ILE A 268 -0.63 2.07 -21.51
N LEU A 269 -0.41 0.80 -21.88
CA LEU A 269 0.39 0.44 -23.04
C LEU A 269 -0.55 0.09 -24.19
N THR A 270 -0.64 0.98 -25.17
CA THR A 270 -1.34 0.66 -26.41
C THR A 270 -0.41 0.02 -27.43
N SER A 271 -0.90 -0.98 -28.16
CA SER A 271 -0.23 -1.54 -29.33
C SER A 271 -0.98 -1.16 -30.60
N ARG A 272 -0.22 -0.92 -31.67
CA ARG A 272 -0.79 -0.68 -33.01
C ARG A 272 -1.50 -1.92 -33.56
N ALA A 273 -1.15 -3.10 -33.07
CA ALA A 273 -1.78 -4.37 -33.45
C ALA A 273 -3.11 -4.62 -32.74
N ASP A 274 -3.47 -3.81 -31.73
CA ASP A 274 -4.68 -4.02 -30.95
C ASP A 274 -5.95 -3.65 -31.74
N SER A 275 -7.06 -4.28 -31.41
CA SER A 275 -8.38 -3.80 -31.83
C SER A 275 -8.75 -2.50 -31.09
N ALA A 276 -9.63 -1.69 -31.68
CA ALA A 276 -10.13 -0.48 -31.02
C ALA A 276 -10.76 -0.79 -29.65
N GLN A 277 -11.49 -1.90 -29.55
CA GLN A 277 -12.10 -2.38 -28.30
C GLN A 277 -11.06 -2.73 -27.23
N THR A 278 -9.95 -3.36 -27.62
CA THR A 278 -8.85 -3.73 -26.70
C THR A 278 -8.14 -2.49 -26.13
N ARG A 279 -7.94 -1.46 -26.96
CA ARG A 279 -7.41 -0.17 -26.50
C ARG A 279 -8.37 0.49 -25.49
N MET A 280 -9.67 0.49 -25.78
CA MET A 280 -10.68 1.03 -24.86
C MET A 280 -10.76 0.25 -23.55
N ALA A 281 -10.63 -1.08 -23.60
CA ALA A 281 -10.55 -1.90 -22.40
C ALA A 281 -9.33 -1.54 -21.54
N SER A 282 -8.17 -1.34 -22.15
CA SER A 282 -6.94 -0.91 -21.43
C SER A 282 -7.14 0.45 -20.75
N CYS A 283 -7.75 1.41 -21.45
CA CYS A 283 -8.11 2.71 -20.89
C CYS A 283 -9.12 2.60 -19.73
N ALA A 284 -10.15 1.76 -19.88
CA ALA A 284 -11.17 1.55 -18.86
C ALA A 284 -10.59 0.90 -17.60
N VAL A 285 -9.80 -0.16 -17.75
CA VAL A 285 -9.11 -0.84 -16.65
C VAL A 285 -8.22 0.14 -15.88
N ALA A 286 -7.43 0.94 -16.60
CA ALA A 286 -6.57 1.93 -15.98
C ALA A 286 -7.35 3.02 -15.24
N SER A 287 -8.48 3.49 -15.79
CA SER A 287 -9.33 4.48 -15.12
C SER A 287 -9.91 3.94 -13.81
N ILE A 288 -10.48 2.73 -13.84
CA ILE A 288 -11.04 2.10 -12.64
C ILE A 288 -9.95 1.90 -11.58
N TYR A 289 -8.78 1.38 -11.97
CA TYR A 289 -7.69 1.12 -11.03
C TYR A 289 -7.08 2.40 -10.45
N ALA A 290 -6.94 3.46 -11.24
CA ALA A 290 -6.54 4.78 -10.72
C ALA A 290 -7.50 5.24 -9.62
N GLY A 291 -8.81 5.06 -9.84
CA GLY A 291 -9.83 5.29 -8.83
C GLY A 291 -9.68 4.48 -7.55
N TYR A 292 -9.25 3.23 -7.68
CA TYR A 292 -8.99 2.37 -6.53
C TYR A 292 -7.77 2.80 -5.72
N LEU A 293 -6.66 3.15 -6.38
CA LEU A 293 -5.43 3.62 -5.71
C LEU A 293 -5.72 4.81 -4.80
N GLU A 294 -6.48 5.74 -5.35
CA GLU A 294 -6.96 6.88 -4.64
C GLU A 294 -7.83 6.50 -3.41
N ARG A 295 -8.61 5.41 -3.44
CA ARG A 295 -9.50 5.01 -2.31
C ARG A 295 -8.73 4.42 -1.10
N SER A 296 -7.43 4.18 -1.21
CA SER A 296 -6.63 3.44 -0.20
C SER A 296 -5.96 4.29 0.88
N SER A 297 -5.97 5.63 0.80
CA SER A 297 -5.32 6.49 1.79
C SER A 297 -6.31 7.06 2.82
N SER A 298 -5.92 7.12 4.11
CA SER A 298 -6.81 7.51 5.21
C SER A 298 -6.14 8.38 6.27
N LEU A 299 -6.86 9.39 6.75
CA LEU A 299 -6.49 10.26 7.87
C LEU A 299 -7.40 9.96 9.06
N LYS A 300 -6.84 9.71 10.24
CA LYS A 300 -7.59 9.46 11.48
C LYS A 300 -7.27 10.54 12.53
N PHE A 301 -8.25 10.89 13.36
CA PHE A 301 -8.09 11.82 14.47
C PHE A 301 -9.02 11.47 15.64
N HIS A 302 -8.63 11.84 16.85
CA HIS A 302 -9.43 11.71 18.07
C HIS A 302 -9.34 13.00 18.88
N MET A 303 -10.43 13.37 19.53
CA MET A 303 -10.50 14.53 20.43
C MET A 303 -10.73 14.06 21.86
N TYR A 304 -9.96 14.63 22.78
CA TYR A 304 -10.07 14.39 24.21
C TYR A 304 -10.24 15.71 24.93
N LYS A 305 -11.16 15.75 25.90
CA LYS A 305 -11.37 16.89 26.79
C LYS A 305 -10.60 16.69 28.07
N VAL A 306 -9.87 17.73 28.48
CA VAL A 306 -9.13 17.74 29.74
C VAL A 306 -10.07 18.17 30.87
N GLN A 307 -10.28 17.28 31.82
CA GLN A 307 -11.04 17.52 33.04
C GLN A 307 -10.14 18.00 34.19
N PRO A 308 -10.72 18.54 35.28
CA PRO A 308 -9.98 18.77 36.52
C PRO A 308 -9.23 17.52 36.99
N GLY A 309 -7.96 17.67 37.35
CA GLY A 309 -7.10 16.54 37.72
C GLY A 309 -6.39 15.86 36.55
N ASP A 310 -6.36 16.50 35.38
CA ASP A 310 -5.68 16.02 34.15
C ASP A 310 -6.23 14.70 33.59
N GLN A 311 -7.47 14.34 33.95
CA GLN A 311 -8.19 13.23 33.34
C GLN A 311 -8.60 13.61 31.90
N LEU A 312 -8.42 12.67 30.96
CA LEU A 312 -8.79 12.82 29.56
C LEU A 312 -10.05 12.02 29.25
N ASP A 313 -11.13 12.73 28.95
CA ASP A 313 -12.37 12.12 28.48
C ASP A 313 -12.39 12.13 26.95
N PHE A 314 -12.59 10.97 26.34
CA PHE A 314 -12.80 10.87 24.90
C PHE A 314 -14.13 11.52 24.53
N GLU A 315 -14.11 12.48 23.60
CA GLU A 315 -15.31 13.18 23.13
C GLU A 315 -15.81 12.56 21.81
N PHE A 316 -14.93 12.47 20.81
CA PHE A 316 -15.24 11.90 19.50
C PHE A 316 -13.98 11.53 18.71
N GLY A 317 -14.15 10.63 17.75
CA GLY A 317 -13.08 10.14 16.88
C GLY A 317 -13.58 10.01 15.44
N GLY A 318 -12.72 10.35 14.49
CA GLY A 318 -13.09 10.42 13.10
C GLY A 318 -12.00 9.94 12.15
N GLN A 319 -12.43 9.68 10.93
CA GLN A 319 -11.54 9.37 9.83
C GLN A 319 -12.06 9.91 8.51
N VAL A 320 -11.14 10.38 7.68
CA VAL A 320 -11.36 10.52 6.24
C VAL A 320 -10.70 9.32 5.58
N SER A 321 -11.48 8.50 4.88
CA SER A 321 -11.01 7.34 4.13
C SER A 321 -11.16 7.59 2.64
N GLY A 322 -10.30 7.00 1.83
CA GLY A 322 -10.33 7.18 0.38
C GLY A 322 -9.88 8.55 -0.07
N ILE A 323 -8.89 9.12 0.61
CA ILE A 323 -8.29 10.39 0.24
C ILE A 323 -7.53 10.23 -1.08
N GLY A 324 -7.79 11.12 -2.02
CA GLY A 324 -7.38 11.02 -3.40
C GLY A 324 -8.52 10.63 -4.31
N SER A 325 -9.61 10.04 -3.78
CA SER A 325 -10.50 9.19 -4.58
C SER A 325 -11.76 9.81 -5.08
N SER A 326 -12.36 9.10 -6.04
CA SER A 326 -13.70 9.39 -6.53
C SER A 326 -14.82 9.10 -5.50
N GLN A 327 -14.53 8.40 -4.39
CA GLN A 327 -15.49 8.14 -3.30
C GLN A 327 -14.82 8.27 -1.93
N PRO A 328 -14.32 9.46 -1.56
CA PRO A 328 -13.84 9.69 -0.23
C PRO A 328 -15.03 9.68 0.75
N ALA A 329 -14.80 9.24 1.97
CA ALA A 329 -15.82 9.25 3.01
C ALA A 329 -15.27 9.84 4.29
N PHE A 330 -16.04 10.75 4.87
CA PHE A 330 -15.77 11.33 6.18
C PHE A 330 -16.76 10.78 7.21
N LYS A 331 -16.20 10.16 8.25
CA LYS A 331 -16.97 9.53 9.31
C LYS A 331 -16.45 10.01 10.66
N VAL A 332 -17.35 10.44 11.54
CA VAL A 332 -17.05 10.82 12.91
C VAL A 332 -18.07 10.15 13.84
N LYS A 333 -17.59 9.61 14.95
CA LYS A 333 -18.40 9.02 16.01
C LYS A 333 -18.07 9.67 17.35
N ASP A 334 -19.09 9.88 18.17
CA ASP A 334 -18.92 10.34 19.55
C ASP A 334 -18.46 9.22 20.50
N ALA A 335 -18.29 9.58 21.77
CA ALA A 335 -17.93 8.69 22.85
C ALA A 335 -18.90 7.52 23.08
N GLN A 336 -20.18 7.70 22.72
CA GLN A 336 -21.21 6.66 22.78
C GLN A 336 -21.24 5.78 21.52
N GLY A 337 -20.36 6.06 20.56
CA GLY A 337 -20.27 5.37 19.27
C GLY A 337 -21.36 5.78 18.28
N GLN A 338 -22.15 6.81 18.60
CA GLN A 338 -23.17 7.35 17.73
C GLN A 338 -22.52 8.22 16.65
N SER A 339 -23.05 8.10 15.42
CA SER A 339 -22.49 8.79 14.26
C SER A 339 -22.80 10.28 14.33
N MET A 340 -21.78 11.12 14.49
CA MET A 340 -21.88 12.58 14.38
C MET A 340 -21.81 13.02 12.92
N VAL A 341 -20.95 12.37 12.14
CA VAL A 341 -20.78 12.61 10.70
C VAL A 341 -20.74 11.27 9.99
N LYS A 342 -21.50 11.16 8.91
CA LYS A 342 -21.42 10.06 7.94
C LYS A 342 -21.71 10.64 6.57
N GLN A 343 -20.67 11.21 5.98
CA GLN A 343 -20.76 11.94 4.74
C GLN A 343 -19.87 11.28 3.69
N ASP A 344 -20.44 10.97 2.54
CA ASP A 344 -19.66 10.73 1.34
C ASP A 344 -19.23 12.10 0.81
N LEU A 345 -17.93 12.27 0.61
CA LEU A 345 -17.34 13.52 0.16
C LEU A 345 -17.32 13.56 -1.37
N ASP A 346 -17.30 14.77 -1.93
CA ASP A 346 -16.93 14.90 -3.33
C ASP A 346 -15.41 14.69 -3.51
N GLY A 347 -14.99 14.33 -4.73
CA GLY A 347 -13.58 14.06 -5.02
C GLY A 347 -12.66 15.26 -4.81
N GLU A 348 -13.17 16.49 -4.85
CA GLU A 348 -12.37 17.71 -4.62
C GLU A 348 -12.12 17.96 -3.13
N GLN A 349 -13.09 17.65 -2.27
CA GLN A 349 -13.03 17.84 -0.81
C GLN A 349 -11.96 16.98 -0.13
N ALA A 350 -11.55 15.89 -0.77
CA ALA A 350 -10.47 15.03 -0.28
C ALA A 350 -9.59 14.51 -1.42
N LYS A 351 -9.27 15.34 -2.41
CA LYS A 351 -8.42 14.99 -3.57
C LYS A 351 -6.97 14.65 -3.23
N ASP A 352 -6.51 15.08 -2.07
CA ASP A 352 -5.17 14.80 -1.56
C ASP A 352 -5.17 14.93 -0.03
N LEU A 353 -4.07 14.52 0.60
CA LEU A 353 -3.93 14.54 2.05
C LEU A 353 -4.08 15.96 2.63
N HIS A 354 -3.60 16.97 1.90
CA HIS A 354 -3.69 18.37 2.32
C HIS A 354 -5.16 18.84 2.41
N THR A 355 -5.96 18.54 1.38
CA THR A 355 -7.36 18.95 1.31
C THR A 355 -8.22 18.20 2.33
N ALA A 356 -7.94 16.91 2.53
CA ALA A 356 -8.56 16.12 3.59
C ALA A 356 -8.22 16.64 5.00
N GLN A 357 -6.99 17.11 5.23
CA GLN A 357 -6.61 17.75 6.49
C GLN A 357 -7.32 19.09 6.69
N ALA A 358 -7.42 19.92 5.65
CA ALA A 358 -8.15 21.19 5.70
C ALA A 358 -9.65 20.98 6.00
N LEU A 359 -10.26 19.93 5.43
CA LEU A 359 -11.64 19.53 5.75
C LEU A 359 -11.80 19.17 7.22
N VAL A 360 -10.93 18.29 7.75
CA VAL A 360 -10.96 17.90 9.17
C VAL A 360 -10.74 19.11 10.08
N ALA A 361 -9.78 19.98 9.76
CA ALA A 361 -9.50 21.19 10.53
C ALA A 361 -10.70 22.14 10.57
N ARG A 362 -11.35 22.38 9.42
CA ARG A 362 -12.57 23.20 9.35
C ARG A 362 -13.70 22.61 10.18
N TRP A 363 -13.95 21.31 10.03
CA TRP A 363 -14.99 20.63 10.79
C TRP A 363 -14.75 20.73 12.30
N LEU A 364 -13.50 20.54 12.74
CA LEU A 364 -13.10 20.71 14.14
C LEU A 364 -13.33 22.14 14.65
N LEU A 365 -12.99 23.17 13.86
CA LEU A 365 -13.22 24.58 14.24
C LEU A 365 -14.70 24.93 14.38
N GLU A 366 -15.58 24.25 13.64
CA GLU A 366 -17.03 24.47 13.70
C GLU A 366 -17.71 23.71 14.86
N HIS A 367 -17.16 22.57 15.27
CA HIS A 367 -17.79 21.65 16.22
C HIS A 367 -17.13 21.61 17.60
N VAL A 368 -15.99 22.26 17.78
CA VAL A 368 -15.28 22.33 19.05
C VAL A 368 -15.34 23.75 19.57
N ASP A 369 -15.92 23.92 20.76
CA ASP A 369 -15.92 25.20 21.46
C ASP A 369 -14.51 25.53 21.97
N GLY A 370 -13.85 26.47 21.29
CA GLY A 370 -12.50 26.93 21.64
C GLY A 370 -11.40 26.27 20.80
N ARG A 371 -10.15 26.64 21.09
CA ARG A 371 -8.98 26.11 20.37
C ARG A 371 -8.38 24.93 21.13
N PRO A 372 -7.90 23.88 20.44
CA PRO A 372 -7.18 22.81 21.10
C PRO A 372 -5.92 23.38 21.77
N ILE A 373 -5.70 22.98 23.02
CA ILE A 373 -4.51 23.41 23.78
C ILE A 373 -3.23 22.77 23.23
N ALA A 374 -3.33 21.62 22.56
CA ALA A 374 -2.26 20.94 21.86
C ALA A 374 -2.78 19.95 20.81
N VAL A 375 -1.91 19.56 19.88
CA VAL A 375 -2.13 18.44 18.95
C VAL A 375 -0.97 17.45 19.06
N GLY A 376 -1.29 16.19 19.35
CA GLY A 376 -0.33 15.10 19.41
C GLY A 376 -0.28 14.34 18.09
N HIS A 377 0.94 14.13 17.57
CA HIS A 377 1.19 13.41 16.33
C HIS A 377 1.88 12.09 16.63
N ARG A 378 1.33 10.98 16.15
CA ARG A 378 2.04 9.70 16.16
C ARG A 378 3.17 9.75 15.15
N ILE A 379 4.42 9.65 15.59
CA ILE A 379 5.60 9.61 14.71
C ILE A 379 6.35 8.29 14.92
N VAL A 380 6.70 7.63 13.82
CA VAL A 380 7.26 6.28 13.86
C VAL A 380 8.67 6.25 14.45
N HIS A 381 9.55 7.17 14.04
CA HIS A 381 10.95 7.14 14.45
C HIS A 381 11.40 8.44 15.11
N GLY A 382 11.90 8.35 16.35
CA GLY A 382 12.47 9.47 17.12
C GLY A 382 13.99 9.62 17.03
N GLY A 383 14.68 8.59 16.50
CA GLY A 383 16.13 8.60 16.34
C GLY A 383 16.87 8.46 17.67
N ALA A 384 18.17 8.75 17.67
CA ALA A 384 18.99 8.73 18.88
C ALA A 384 18.83 9.99 19.74
N ARG A 385 18.23 11.06 19.19
CA ARG A 385 18.17 12.37 19.83
C ARG A 385 17.01 12.49 20.83
N TYR A 386 15.90 11.82 20.57
CA TYR A 386 14.68 11.97 21.38
C TYR A 386 14.30 10.66 22.05
N ASP A 387 14.25 10.70 23.37
CA ASP A 387 13.95 9.57 24.26
C ASP A 387 12.53 9.58 24.85
N SER A 388 11.78 10.62 24.52
CA SER A 388 10.47 10.95 25.05
C SER A 388 9.69 11.70 23.98
N SER A 389 8.40 11.88 24.18
CA SER A 389 7.60 12.77 23.32
C SER A 389 8.14 14.18 23.45
N VAL A 390 8.18 14.90 22.33
CA VAL A 390 8.83 16.22 22.27
C VAL A 390 7.93 17.28 21.67
N PRO A 391 8.00 18.53 22.18
CA PRO A 391 7.40 19.67 21.49
C PRO A 391 7.97 19.79 20.08
N LEU A 392 7.11 19.92 19.09
CA LEU A 392 7.53 20.14 17.71
C LEU A 392 7.98 21.58 17.52
N THR A 393 9.17 21.75 16.96
CA THR A 393 9.70 23.00 16.40
C THR A 393 10.18 22.74 14.97
N PRO A 394 10.44 23.77 14.16
CA PRO A 394 11.01 23.58 12.82
C PRO A 394 12.28 22.72 12.81
N GLN A 395 13.15 22.87 13.82
CA GLN A 395 14.38 22.08 13.95
C GLN A 395 14.11 20.62 14.33
N VAL A 396 13.12 20.36 15.19
CA VAL A 396 12.69 19.00 15.54
C VAL A 396 12.10 18.32 14.30
N LEU A 397 11.25 19.04 13.55
CA LEU A 397 10.62 18.54 12.34
C LEU A 397 11.66 18.18 11.27
N GLU A 398 12.65 19.04 11.01
CA GLU A 398 13.73 18.77 10.07
C GLU A 398 14.53 17.53 10.46
N TYR A 399 14.82 17.36 11.76
CA TYR A 399 15.48 16.15 12.25
C TYR A 399 14.62 14.91 12.04
N LEU A 400 13.34 14.93 12.41
CA LEU A 400 12.44 13.79 12.24
C LEU A 400 12.24 13.44 10.75
N ASP A 401 12.25 14.43 9.87
CA ASP A 401 12.17 14.26 8.42
C ASP A 401 13.42 13.60 7.85
N SER A 402 14.61 13.92 8.38
CA SER A 402 15.88 13.26 8.01
C SER A 402 15.90 11.76 8.32
N LEU A 403 15.04 11.30 9.22
CA LEU A 403 14.86 9.88 9.55
C LEU A 403 13.94 9.15 8.58
N SER A 404 13.35 9.83 7.58
CA SER A 404 12.46 9.22 6.58
C SER A 404 13.04 7.97 5.90
N PRO A 405 14.35 7.90 5.55
CA PRO A 405 14.93 6.67 4.99
C PRO A 405 14.81 5.44 5.90
N LEU A 406 14.71 5.63 7.23
CA LEU A 406 14.53 4.53 8.19
C LEU A 406 13.09 4.01 8.24
N ALA A 407 12.11 4.79 7.74
CA ALA A 407 10.70 4.42 7.68
C ALA A 407 9.97 5.13 6.50
N PRO A 408 10.31 4.79 5.25
CA PRO A 408 9.96 5.60 4.07
C PRO A 408 8.45 5.68 3.78
N LEU A 409 7.68 4.65 4.13
CA LEU A 409 6.23 4.60 3.90
C LEU A 409 5.40 5.27 5.00
N HIS A 410 5.99 5.53 6.16
CA HIS A 410 5.25 5.96 7.35
C HIS A 410 5.71 7.31 7.88
N GLN A 411 7.02 7.56 7.94
CA GLN A 411 7.55 8.78 8.53
C GLN A 411 7.05 10.03 7.79
N GLN A 412 7.13 10.05 6.46
CA GLN A 412 6.70 11.19 5.64
C GLN A 412 5.20 11.46 5.78
N ASN A 413 4.38 10.41 5.73
CA ASN A 413 2.93 10.51 5.87
C ASN A 413 2.52 11.03 7.26
N ASN A 414 3.26 10.64 8.31
CA ASN A 414 3.00 11.08 9.68
C ASN A 414 3.47 12.51 9.95
N LEU A 415 4.47 13.01 9.22
CA LEU A 415 4.96 14.39 9.32
C LEU A 415 4.17 15.38 8.46
N ALA A 416 3.43 14.92 7.45
CA ALA A 416 2.62 15.79 6.60
C ALA A 416 1.57 16.62 7.40
N PRO A 417 0.78 16.05 8.33
CA PRO A 417 -0.12 16.84 9.17
C PRO A 417 0.59 17.92 10.01
N VAL A 418 1.82 17.64 10.48
CA VAL A 418 2.61 18.59 11.27
C VAL A 418 2.91 19.84 10.47
N ARG A 419 3.29 19.68 9.20
CA ARG A 419 3.62 20.78 8.29
C ARG A 419 2.41 21.69 8.06
N VAL A 420 1.24 21.09 7.82
CA VAL A 420 -0.01 21.84 7.58
C VAL A 420 -0.44 22.63 8.81
N ILE A 421 -0.33 22.06 10.02
CA ILE A 421 -0.65 22.80 11.24
C ILE A 421 0.36 23.92 11.50
N PHE A 422 1.66 23.73 11.23
CA PHE A 422 2.63 24.82 11.32
C PHE A 422 2.32 25.97 10.35
N GLU A 423 1.87 25.65 9.15
CA GLU A 423 1.58 26.65 8.12
C GLU A 423 0.30 27.43 8.40
N HIS A 424 -0.77 26.76 8.83
CA HIS A 424 -2.09 27.38 8.94
C HIS A 424 -2.50 27.74 10.37
N TYR A 425 -1.91 27.09 11.38
CA TYR A 425 -2.23 27.27 12.79
C TYR A 425 -0.96 27.30 13.68
N PRO A 426 0.00 28.20 13.41
CA PRO A 426 1.31 28.21 14.06
C PRO A 426 1.25 28.41 15.59
N GLU A 427 0.13 28.90 16.12
CA GLU A 427 -0.11 29.09 17.55
C GLU A 427 -0.44 27.79 18.28
N ILE A 428 -0.89 26.74 17.57
CA ILE A 428 -1.25 25.46 18.17
C ILE A 428 0.03 24.76 18.62
N PHE A 429 0.06 24.34 19.89
CA PHE A 429 1.17 23.59 20.42
C PHE A 429 1.17 22.16 19.88
N GLN A 430 2.18 21.79 19.10
CA GLN A 430 2.28 20.46 18.51
C GLN A 430 3.27 19.60 19.28
N VAL A 431 2.97 18.31 19.42
CA VAL A 431 3.80 17.32 20.10
C VAL A 431 4.03 16.12 19.19
N ALA A 432 5.29 15.70 19.05
CA ALA A 432 5.63 14.44 18.42
C ALA A 432 5.66 13.33 19.48
N CYS A 433 4.73 12.39 19.39
CA CYS A 433 4.68 11.18 20.21
C CYS A 433 5.39 10.05 19.47
N LEU A 434 6.55 9.64 19.99
CA LEU A 434 7.49 8.80 19.27
C LEU A 434 7.32 7.32 19.66
N ASP A 435 7.10 6.44 18.70
CA ASP A 435 6.97 4.99 18.96
C ASP A 435 8.25 4.39 19.56
N THR A 436 9.41 5.00 19.30
CA THR A 436 10.72 4.54 19.80
C THR A 436 11.04 5.01 21.22
N ALA A 437 10.31 5.99 21.77
CA ALA A 437 10.68 6.66 23.02
C ALA A 437 10.61 5.75 24.26
N PHE A 438 9.55 4.94 24.40
CA PHE A 438 9.33 4.10 25.59
C PHE A 438 10.46 3.09 25.87
N HIS A 439 11.24 2.76 24.84
CA HIS A 439 12.33 1.79 24.92
C HIS A 439 13.67 2.41 25.29
N GLN A 440 13.71 3.74 25.48
CA GLN A 440 14.92 4.44 25.87
C GLN A 440 15.19 4.25 27.36
N GLY A 441 16.48 4.16 27.72
CA GLY A 441 16.92 3.79 29.08
C GLY A 441 17.36 2.33 29.26
N HIS A 442 17.35 1.52 28.19
CA HIS A 442 18.00 0.20 28.22
C HIS A 442 19.49 0.34 28.54
N ALA A 443 20.06 -0.63 29.26
CA ALA A 443 21.48 -0.62 29.59
C ALA A 443 22.34 -0.51 28.32
N PRO A 444 23.45 0.25 28.31
CA PRO A 444 24.20 0.55 27.09
C PRO A 444 24.55 -0.70 26.26
N HIS A 445 25.00 -1.77 26.91
CA HIS A 445 25.36 -3.04 26.26
C HIS A 445 24.20 -3.73 25.52
N LEU A 446 22.94 -3.45 25.89
CA LEU A 446 21.75 -3.94 25.19
C LEU A 446 21.42 -3.11 23.95
N GLN A 447 21.89 -1.87 23.88
CA GLN A 447 21.66 -0.99 22.73
C GLN A 447 22.71 -1.21 21.63
N HIS A 448 23.88 -1.72 21.99
CA HIS A 448 24.93 -2.02 21.01
C HIS A 448 24.61 -3.28 20.20
N PHE A 449 24.82 -3.21 18.89
CA PHE A 449 25.18 -4.39 18.12
C PHE A 449 26.68 -4.66 18.31
N ALA A 450 27.09 -5.93 18.24
CA ALA A 450 28.50 -6.33 18.29
C ALA A 450 29.24 -5.97 16.98
N LEU A 451 29.18 -4.69 16.61
CA LEU A 451 29.77 -4.08 15.43
C LEU A 451 30.82 -3.04 15.87
N PRO A 452 31.74 -2.64 14.99
CA PRO A 452 32.70 -1.57 15.28
C PRO A 452 32.01 -0.29 15.76
N GLY A 453 32.57 0.36 16.80
CA GLY A 453 31.96 1.50 17.50
C GLY A 453 31.52 2.66 16.61
N ARG A 454 32.21 2.90 15.48
CA ARG A 454 31.85 3.92 14.49
C ARG A 454 30.40 3.84 13.99
N PHE A 455 29.82 2.65 13.92
CA PHE A 455 28.43 2.50 13.45
C PHE A 455 27.43 2.94 14.51
N PHE A 456 27.75 2.74 15.79
CA PHE A 456 26.93 3.21 16.89
C PHE A 456 26.92 4.75 16.97
N GLU A 457 28.06 5.39 16.71
CA GLU A 457 28.18 6.85 16.58
C GLU A 457 27.34 7.41 15.43
N GLN A 458 27.13 6.62 14.37
CA GLN A 458 26.25 6.94 13.24
C GLN A 458 24.77 6.60 13.49
N GLY A 459 24.43 6.08 14.68
CA GLY A 459 23.05 5.76 15.07
C GLY A 459 22.63 4.31 14.91
N VAL A 460 23.53 3.39 14.50
CA VAL A 460 23.21 1.96 14.42
C VAL A 460 23.20 1.34 15.81
N ARG A 461 22.01 1.27 16.41
CA ARG A 461 21.76 0.74 17.77
C ARG A 461 20.35 0.16 17.87
N ARG A 462 20.06 -0.60 18.92
CA ARG A 462 18.67 -1.03 19.18
C ARG A 462 17.85 0.14 19.70
N TYR A 463 16.75 0.43 19.03
CA TYR A 463 15.77 1.45 19.43
C TYR A 463 14.54 0.80 20.07
N GLY A 464 13.92 -0.17 19.40
CA GLY A 464 12.62 -0.72 19.80
C GLY A 464 11.43 0.13 19.34
N PHE A 465 10.27 -0.50 19.14
CA PHE A 465 9.05 0.14 18.64
C PHE A 465 7.80 -0.44 19.32
N HIS A 466 6.63 0.15 19.03
CA HIS A 466 5.36 -0.02 19.76
C HIS A 466 5.41 0.52 21.19
N GLY A 467 6.26 1.52 21.43
CA GLY A 467 6.45 2.11 22.74
C GLY A 467 5.17 2.69 23.34
N LEU A 468 4.33 3.33 22.53
CA LEU A 468 3.04 3.87 22.97
C LEU A 468 2.10 2.76 23.48
N SER A 469 2.03 1.64 22.76
CA SER A 469 1.24 0.48 23.21
C SER A 469 1.78 -0.11 24.51
N TYR A 470 3.10 -0.28 24.66
CA TYR A 470 3.67 -0.77 25.92
C TYR A 470 3.49 0.21 27.07
N HIS A 471 3.49 1.52 26.79
CA HIS A 471 3.19 2.54 27.79
C HIS A 471 1.76 2.40 28.32
N TYR A 472 0.78 2.25 27.42
CA TYR A 472 -0.62 2.00 27.78
C TYR A 472 -0.75 0.76 28.66
N ILE A 473 -0.16 -0.36 28.23
CA ILE A 473 -0.23 -1.62 28.97
C ILE A 473 0.43 -1.47 30.35
N SER A 474 1.56 -0.76 30.46
CA SER A 474 2.19 -0.52 31.75
C SER A 474 1.31 0.32 32.69
N GLN A 475 0.62 1.34 32.20
CA GLN A 475 -0.29 2.14 33.03
C GLN A 475 -1.53 1.35 33.42
N HIS A 476 -2.09 0.58 32.48
CA HIS A 476 -3.22 -0.31 32.73
C HIS A 476 -2.88 -1.33 33.83
N LEU A 477 -1.70 -1.95 33.75
CA LEU A 477 -1.21 -2.85 34.80
C LEU A 477 -1.13 -2.14 36.17
N ARG A 478 -0.59 -0.92 36.25
CA ARG A 478 -0.54 -0.17 37.53
C ARG A 478 -1.91 0.11 38.11
N ARG A 479 -2.91 0.35 37.26
CA ARG A 479 -4.26 0.73 37.70
C ARG A 479 -5.10 -0.48 38.10
N GLU A 480 -5.10 -1.52 37.27
CA GLU A 480 -6.01 -2.67 37.42
C GLU A 480 -5.35 -3.89 38.10
N MET A 481 -4.03 -4.01 38.02
CA MET A 481 -3.25 -5.16 38.53
C MET A 481 -1.91 -4.70 39.17
N PRO A 482 -1.96 -3.85 40.21
CA PRO A 482 -0.78 -3.20 40.79
C PRO A 482 0.28 -4.21 41.29
N GLU A 483 -0.13 -5.39 41.74
CA GLU A 483 0.76 -6.49 42.14
C GLU A 483 1.64 -7.02 41.00
N LEU A 484 1.20 -6.90 39.74
CA LEU A 484 1.98 -7.27 38.56
C LEU A 484 2.82 -6.09 38.05
N ALA A 485 2.37 -4.86 38.26
CA ALA A 485 3.00 -3.66 37.73
C ALA A 485 4.41 -3.40 38.30
N ASP A 486 4.60 -3.71 39.59
CA ASP A 486 5.90 -3.62 40.28
C ASP A 486 6.79 -4.85 40.03
N GLY A 487 6.23 -5.86 39.35
CA GLY A 487 6.89 -7.13 39.05
C GLY A 487 7.73 -7.12 37.76
N ARG A 488 7.98 -8.33 37.26
CA ARG A 488 8.60 -8.57 35.95
C ARG A 488 7.53 -9.10 35.02
N VAL A 489 7.24 -8.35 33.95
CA VAL A 489 6.15 -8.66 33.02
C VAL A 489 6.71 -8.74 31.61
N VAL A 490 6.33 -9.75 30.84
CA VAL A 490 6.60 -9.79 29.40
C VAL A 490 5.31 -9.48 28.68
N VAL A 491 5.32 -8.45 27.85
CA VAL A 491 4.16 -8.00 27.06
C VAL A 491 4.44 -8.31 25.61
N ALA A 492 3.49 -8.95 24.92
CA ALA A 492 3.56 -9.17 23.47
C ALA A 492 2.50 -8.30 22.78
N HIS A 493 2.96 -7.34 21.96
CA HIS A 493 2.09 -6.57 21.06
C HIS A 493 1.99 -7.32 19.73
N LEU A 494 0.81 -7.88 19.44
CA LEU A 494 0.59 -8.75 18.28
C LEU A 494 -0.40 -8.10 17.30
N GLY A 495 0.11 -7.67 16.14
CA GLY A 495 -0.66 -7.10 15.03
C GLY A 495 0.07 -7.27 13.70
N SER A 496 -0.21 -6.41 12.71
CA SER A 496 0.52 -6.41 11.42
C SER A 496 2.02 -6.13 11.60
N GLY A 497 2.38 -5.37 12.66
CA GLY A 497 3.68 -5.42 13.31
C GLY A 497 3.58 -6.13 14.64
N ALA A 498 4.57 -6.98 14.93
CA ALA A 498 4.62 -7.73 16.18
C ALA A 498 5.93 -7.45 16.92
N SER A 499 5.84 -7.22 18.22
CA SER A 499 7.01 -7.16 19.11
C SER A 499 6.67 -7.73 20.48
N ALA A 500 7.70 -8.03 21.27
CA ALA A 500 7.55 -8.25 22.70
C ALA A 500 8.50 -7.35 23.49
N CYS A 501 8.07 -6.94 24.67
CA CYS A 501 8.81 -6.08 25.57
C CYS A 501 8.82 -6.69 26.97
N ALA A 502 10.01 -6.83 27.54
CA ALA A 502 10.17 -7.13 28.94
C ALA A 502 10.09 -5.83 29.74
N LEU A 503 9.18 -5.81 30.70
CA LEU A 503 8.98 -4.74 31.67
C LEU A 503 9.49 -5.18 33.03
N LYS A 504 10.15 -4.26 33.74
CA LYS A 504 10.45 -4.38 35.17
C LYS A 504 10.01 -3.09 35.84
N GLU A 505 9.17 -3.18 36.87
CA GLU A 505 8.62 -2.00 37.56
C GLU A 505 7.92 -1.05 36.56
N GLY A 506 7.20 -1.63 35.58
CA GLY A 506 6.54 -0.91 34.49
C GLY A 506 7.46 -0.16 33.52
N ARG A 507 8.77 -0.40 33.52
CA ARG A 507 9.72 0.21 32.57
C ARG A 507 10.24 -0.83 31.58
N SER A 508 10.41 -0.43 30.31
CA SER A 508 11.04 -1.29 29.30
C SER A 508 12.50 -1.56 29.68
N VAL A 509 12.85 -2.84 29.82
CA VAL A 509 14.24 -3.27 30.06
C VAL A 509 14.85 -4.01 28.86
N HIS A 510 13.99 -4.56 27.99
CA HIS A 510 14.39 -5.19 26.74
C HIS A 510 13.20 -5.24 25.79
N THR A 511 13.45 -5.15 24.48
CA THR A 511 12.42 -5.31 23.44
C THR A 511 12.96 -6.16 22.29
N THR A 512 12.07 -6.87 21.60
CA THR A 512 12.48 -7.75 20.50
C THR A 512 12.90 -6.99 19.25
N MET A 513 12.29 -5.83 19.00
CA MET A 513 12.68 -5.02 17.83
C MET A 513 14.01 -4.29 18.08
N GLY A 514 14.79 -4.16 17.01
CA GLY A 514 16.17 -3.69 17.06
C GLY A 514 16.33 -2.29 16.49
N PHE A 515 17.20 -2.18 15.47
CA PHE A 515 17.49 -0.94 14.76
C PHE A 515 16.28 -0.43 13.97
N THR A 516 15.52 -1.36 13.39
CA THR A 516 14.29 -1.07 12.65
C THR A 516 13.15 -1.94 13.16
N ALA A 517 11.93 -1.63 12.75
CA ALA A 517 10.75 -2.44 13.02
C ALA A 517 10.74 -3.78 12.23
N LEU A 518 11.86 -4.17 11.64
CA LEU A 518 12.06 -5.44 10.94
C LEU A 518 12.52 -6.55 11.89
N ASP A 519 13.41 -6.22 12.84
CA ASP A 519 14.04 -7.18 13.75
C ASP A 519 13.04 -7.69 14.81
N GLY A 520 13.34 -8.81 15.45
CA GLY A 520 12.53 -9.36 16.54
C GLY A 520 11.60 -10.49 16.12
N LEU A 521 10.32 -10.38 16.48
CA LEU A 521 9.35 -11.43 16.19
C LEU A 521 9.00 -11.44 14.69
N PRO A 522 8.74 -12.60 14.10
CA PRO A 522 8.06 -12.65 12.82
C PRO A 522 6.70 -11.92 12.89
N MET A 523 6.32 -11.24 11.81
CA MET A 523 5.11 -10.39 11.78
C MET A 523 4.24 -10.74 10.57
N GLY A 524 3.21 -9.96 10.24
CA GLY A 524 2.35 -10.25 9.08
C GLY A 524 3.12 -10.42 7.77
N THR A 525 3.97 -9.43 7.43
CA THR A 525 4.72 -9.37 6.15
C THR A 525 6.25 -9.25 6.33
N ARG A 526 6.75 -9.37 7.57
CA ARG A 526 8.17 -9.17 7.94
C ARG A 526 8.74 -10.42 8.60
N PRO A 527 9.99 -10.83 8.29
CA PRO A 527 10.56 -12.08 8.77
C PRO A 527 10.86 -12.05 10.27
N GLY A 528 10.96 -10.86 10.89
CA GLY A 528 11.52 -10.73 12.22
C GLY A 528 13.04 -10.87 12.17
N ARG A 529 13.61 -11.48 13.21
CA ARG A 529 15.04 -11.75 13.31
C ARG A 529 15.51 -12.66 12.17
N LEU A 530 16.43 -12.14 11.36
CA LEU A 530 17.04 -12.82 10.22
C LEU A 530 18.57 -12.81 10.36
N ASP A 531 19.24 -13.85 9.87
CA ASP A 531 20.70 -13.88 9.77
C ASP A 531 21.17 -12.83 8.75
N ALA A 532 22.08 -11.93 9.16
CA ALA A 532 22.65 -10.92 8.28
C ALA A 532 23.43 -11.54 7.09
N GLY A 533 23.94 -12.76 7.23
CA GLY A 533 24.54 -13.53 6.15
C GLY A 533 23.57 -13.83 5.01
N VAL A 534 22.26 -13.94 5.29
CA VAL A 534 21.23 -14.08 4.24
C VAL A 534 21.13 -12.80 3.42
N VAL A 535 21.24 -11.63 4.06
CA VAL A 535 21.26 -10.33 3.37
C VAL A 535 22.52 -10.18 2.51
N LEU A 536 23.68 -10.58 3.02
CA LEU A 536 24.93 -10.58 2.25
C LEU A 536 24.86 -11.56 1.07
N TRP A 537 24.30 -12.75 1.29
CA TRP A 537 24.10 -13.73 0.23
C TRP A 537 23.17 -13.18 -0.87
N MET A 538 22.06 -12.51 -0.50
CA MET A 538 21.17 -11.84 -1.46
C MET A 538 21.93 -10.81 -2.31
N LEU A 539 22.80 -10.01 -1.69
CA LEU A 539 23.67 -9.07 -2.42
C LEU A 539 24.65 -9.82 -3.35
N GLU A 540 25.25 -10.91 -2.90
CA GLU A 540 26.14 -11.76 -3.72
C GLU A 540 25.40 -12.43 -4.89
N GLN A 541 24.09 -12.67 -4.76
CA GLN A 541 23.24 -13.12 -5.86
C GLN A 541 22.89 -12.01 -6.87
N GLY A 542 23.38 -10.79 -6.65
CA GLY A 542 23.13 -9.64 -7.51
C GLY A 542 21.80 -8.95 -7.24
N MET A 543 21.15 -9.20 -6.09
CA MET A 543 19.96 -8.44 -5.69
C MET A 543 20.35 -7.04 -5.26
N GLU A 544 19.63 -6.04 -5.75
CA GLU A 544 19.84 -4.64 -5.39
C GLU A 544 19.23 -4.31 -4.02
N HIS A 545 19.71 -3.25 -3.39
CA HIS A 545 19.24 -2.79 -2.06
C HIS A 545 17.71 -2.78 -1.92
N ASP A 546 17.01 -2.22 -2.91
CA ASP A 546 15.55 -2.05 -2.88
C ASP A 546 14.81 -3.39 -2.95
N GLU A 547 15.37 -4.38 -3.66
CA GLU A 547 14.81 -5.73 -3.80
C GLU A 547 14.90 -6.48 -2.46
N ILE A 548 16.07 -6.41 -1.83
CA ILE A 548 16.29 -6.96 -0.49
C ILE A 548 15.36 -6.28 0.53
N GLN A 549 15.22 -4.95 0.47
CA GLN A 549 14.31 -4.22 1.35
C GLN A 549 12.85 -4.68 1.17
N SER A 550 12.40 -4.93 -0.06
CA SER A 550 11.05 -5.44 -0.33
C SER A 550 10.83 -6.83 0.27
N VAL A 551 11.78 -7.77 0.06
CA VAL A 551 11.74 -9.11 0.68
C VAL A 551 11.54 -9.02 2.19
N LEU A 552 12.31 -8.15 2.83
CA LEU A 552 12.33 -7.99 4.26
C LEU A 552 11.07 -7.29 4.80
N TYR A 553 10.55 -6.25 4.15
CA TYR A 553 9.46 -5.44 4.71
C TYR A 553 8.06 -5.89 4.29
N THR A 554 7.89 -6.48 3.10
CA THR A 554 6.56 -6.70 2.51
C THR A 554 6.31 -8.14 2.06
N GLN A 555 7.33 -9.00 1.97
CA GLN A 555 7.21 -10.34 1.36
C GLN A 555 7.60 -11.51 2.29
N SER A 556 7.67 -11.30 3.61
CA SER A 556 8.08 -12.32 4.62
C SER A 556 7.01 -12.53 5.71
N GLY A 557 7.28 -13.25 6.82
CA GLY A 557 6.42 -13.23 8.03
C GLY A 557 5.55 -14.47 8.36
N ILE A 558 4.81 -14.39 9.48
CA ILE A 558 4.00 -15.45 10.13
C ILE A 558 2.55 -15.55 9.67
N ALA A 559 2.07 -14.69 8.78
CA ALA A 559 0.74 -14.85 8.17
C ALA A 559 0.57 -16.20 7.42
N ARG A 560 1.58 -17.08 7.46
CA ARG A 560 1.51 -18.45 6.99
C ARG A 560 1.66 -19.60 7.99
N HIS A 561 2.27 -19.48 9.18
CA HIS A 561 2.75 -20.70 9.89
C HIS A 561 2.86 -20.64 11.43
N LEU A 562 1.77 -20.82 12.19
CA LEU A 562 1.85 -20.90 13.68
C LEU A 562 1.30 -22.17 14.36
N GLU A 563 0.90 -23.22 13.63
CA GLU A 563 0.47 -24.49 14.26
C GLU A 563 1.58 -25.25 15.01
N TRP A 564 2.85 -25.05 14.63
CA TRP A 564 3.98 -25.84 15.17
C TRP A 564 4.46 -25.42 16.58
N MET A 565 3.99 -24.30 17.11
CA MET A 565 4.42 -23.75 18.41
C MET A 565 3.50 -24.14 19.59
N GLY A 566 2.51 -25.01 19.36
CA GLY A 566 1.58 -25.45 20.41
C GLY A 566 0.59 -24.36 20.85
N VAL A 567 0.35 -23.35 20.01
CA VAL A 567 -0.67 -22.33 20.22
C VAL A 567 -1.93 -22.75 19.49
N GLU A 568 -2.92 -23.21 20.25
CA GLU A 568 -4.23 -23.57 19.72
C GLU A 568 -5.18 -22.38 19.93
N ILE A 569 -5.50 -21.66 18.86
CA ILE A 569 -6.49 -20.57 18.89
C ILE A 569 -7.88 -21.18 18.73
N ASP A 570 -8.80 -20.84 19.64
CA ASP A 570 -10.22 -21.15 19.55
C ASP A 570 -10.85 -20.25 18.46
N PRO A 571 -11.29 -20.82 17.32
CA PRO A 571 -11.80 -20.03 16.21
C PRO A 571 -13.07 -19.23 16.57
N ALA A 572 -13.90 -19.74 17.48
CA ALA A 572 -15.14 -19.07 17.88
C ALA A 572 -14.85 -17.88 18.79
N ARG A 573 -13.97 -18.03 19.79
CA ARG A 573 -13.56 -16.93 20.68
C ARG A 573 -12.81 -15.83 19.93
N ASN A 574 -11.97 -16.22 18.97
CA ASN A 574 -11.26 -15.28 18.10
C ASN A 574 -12.22 -14.49 17.20
N GLN A 575 -13.22 -15.17 16.61
CA GLN A 575 -14.23 -14.51 15.77
C GLN A 575 -15.17 -13.61 16.59
N ALA A 576 -15.43 -13.95 17.85
CA ALA A 576 -16.22 -13.16 18.79
C ALA A 576 -15.46 -11.97 19.41
N GLY A 577 -14.13 -11.88 19.21
CA GLY A 577 -13.29 -10.81 19.75
C GLY A 577 -13.12 -10.88 21.27
N GLU A 578 -13.12 -12.08 21.85
CA GLU A 578 -12.96 -12.27 23.29
C GLU A 578 -11.54 -11.94 23.78
N THR A 579 -11.41 -11.55 25.06
CA THR A 579 -10.12 -11.21 25.68
C THR A 579 -9.17 -12.40 25.76
N VAL A 580 -9.66 -13.64 25.74
CA VAL A 580 -8.83 -14.87 25.71
C VAL A 580 -9.26 -15.71 24.51
N ILE A 581 -8.37 -15.88 23.53
CA ILE A 581 -8.70 -16.54 22.25
C ILE A 581 -8.02 -17.90 22.09
N SER A 582 -7.25 -18.38 23.06
CA SER A 582 -6.73 -19.76 23.05
C SER A 582 -7.80 -20.77 23.47
N THR A 583 -7.72 -22.00 22.96
CA THR A 583 -8.49 -23.14 23.47
C THR A 583 -8.12 -23.43 24.92
N ASP A 584 -9.02 -24.05 25.68
CA ASP A 584 -8.75 -24.42 27.08
C ASP A 584 -7.67 -25.52 27.21
N SER A 585 -7.40 -26.25 26.11
CA SER A 585 -6.33 -27.24 25.97
C SER A 585 -4.98 -26.65 25.58
N SER A 586 -4.93 -25.38 25.15
CA SER A 586 -3.70 -24.74 24.71
C SER A 586 -2.71 -24.61 25.88
N PRO A 587 -1.46 -25.10 25.77
CA PRO A 587 -0.43 -24.92 26.79
C PRO A 587 0.01 -23.45 26.94
N VAL A 588 -0.39 -22.58 26.00
CA VAL A 588 -0.13 -21.14 26.02
C VAL A 588 -1.46 -20.40 25.95
N ARG A 589 -1.76 -19.59 26.97
CA ARG A 589 -2.95 -18.75 27.02
C ARG A 589 -2.75 -17.50 26.16
N VAL A 590 -3.60 -17.30 25.15
CA VAL A 590 -3.51 -16.17 24.21
C VAL A 590 -4.57 -15.15 24.56
N LEU A 591 -4.14 -13.91 24.84
CA LEU A 591 -5.04 -12.81 25.15
C LEU A 591 -5.07 -11.77 24.04
N VAL A 592 -6.24 -11.16 23.84
CA VAL A 592 -6.43 -9.98 22.99
C VAL A 592 -6.80 -8.81 23.90
N ILE A 593 -5.88 -7.86 24.05
CA ILE A 593 -6.11 -6.62 24.80
C ILE A 593 -6.18 -5.47 23.80
N PRO A 594 -7.34 -4.79 23.67
CA PRO A 594 -7.45 -3.61 22.81
C PRO A 594 -6.51 -2.51 23.32
N THR A 595 -5.57 -2.09 22.49
CA THR A 595 -4.68 -0.96 22.80
C THR A 595 -5.35 0.34 22.36
N ASN A 596 -5.21 1.40 23.15
CA ASN A 596 -5.67 2.75 22.79
C ASN A 596 -4.45 3.69 22.68
N GLU A 597 -3.82 3.69 21.50
CA GLU A 597 -2.62 4.49 21.25
C GLU A 597 -2.95 5.99 21.26
N GLU A 598 -4.15 6.35 20.82
CA GLU A 598 -4.67 7.71 20.76
C GLU A 598 -4.76 8.36 22.15
N LEU A 599 -5.19 7.60 23.16
CA LEU A 599 -5.23 8.08 24.54
C LEU A 599 -3.82 8.40 25.07
N ILE A 600 -2.83 7.55 24.78
CA ILE A 600 -1.44 7.78 25.21
C ILE A 600 -0.85 9.02 24.56
N ILE A 601 -1.14 9.23 23.27
CA ILE A 601 -0.73 10.44 22.55
C ILE A 601 -1.31 11.68 23.24
N ALA A 602 -2.59 11.63 23.63
CA ALA A 602 -3.25 12.72 24.34
C ALA A 602 -2.62 12.98 25.73
N GLU A 603 -2.36 11.93 26.52
CA GLU A 603 -1.71 12.03 27.84
C GLU A 603 -0.31 12.65 27.75
N GLN A 604 0.52 12.15 26.84
CA GLN A 604 1.88 12.65 26.64
C GLN A 604 1.88 14.10 26.16
N SER A 605 0.92 14.46 25.31
CA SER A 605 0.75 15.84 24.85
C SER A 605 0.35 16.75 26.02
N LEU A 606 -0.59 16.32 26.86
CA LEU A 606 -1.03 17.06 28.04
C LEU A 606 0.12 17.28 29.03
N ALA A 607 0.95 16.26 29.29
CA ALA A 607 2.10 16.37 30.17
C ALA A 607 3.08 17.47 29.72
N LEU A 608 3.35 17.58 28.42
CA LEU A 608 4.21 18.63 27.87
C LEU A 608 3.56 20.02 27.89
N VAL A 609 2.24 20.10 27.72
CA VAL A 609 1.50 21.36 27.91
C VAL A 609 1.68 21.86 29.34
N ARG A 610 1.53 20.99 30.34
CA ARG A 610 1.71 21.33 31.76
C ARG A 610 3.14 21.76 32.06
N ALA A 611 4.14 21.02 31.55
CA ALA A 611 5.55 21.40 31.70
C ALA A 611 5.85 22.78 31.11
N LYS A 612 5.28 23.11 29.93
CA LYS A 612 5.41 24.42 29.31
C LYS A 612 4.73 25.55 30.09
N GLN A 613 3.59 25.27 30.74
CA GLN A 613 2.90 26.22 31.60
C GLN A 613 3.73 26.50 32.87
N GLN A 614 4.22 25.45 33.53
CA GLN A 614 5.07 25.57 34.72
C GLN A 614 6.40 26.28 34.47
N ALA A 615 6.95 26.21 33.25
CA ALA A 615 8.18 26.93 32.89
C ALA A 615 7.96 28.43 32.55
N ARG A 616 6.69 28.86 32.42
CA ARG A 616 6.31 30.26 32.19
C ARG A 616 5.95 31.01 33.47
N ASP A 617 5.54 30.28 34.50
CA ASP A 617 5.31 30.75 35.87
C ASP A 617 6.64 30.79 36.65
#